data_AF-C2ESM1-F1
#
_entry.id   AF-C2ESM1-F1
#
_cell.length_a   1.000
_cell.length_b   1.000
_cell.length_c   1.000
_cell.angle_alpha   90.00
_cell.angle_beta   90.00
_cell.angle_gamma   90.00
#
_symmetry.space_group_name_H-M   'P 1'
#
loop_
_entity.id
_entity.type
_entity.pdbx_description
1 polymer ?
#
loop_
_entity_poly.entity_id
_entity_poly.type
_entity_poly.pdbx_seq_one_letter_code
_entity_poly.pdbx_strand_id
1 'polypeptide(L)'
;MKLDSNGKPNYMNTTYKQMTAARKAYPKGQVAVLNIYGDIGNHTDGRVTNASSRSLQYLVASRAKSYTELKVTGKNAQHSKLHDNKQVDQALIKFLWQRRNLIKHHKTNLLSRVKA
;
A
#
# COMPACT_ATOMS: atom_id res chain seq x y z
N MET A 1 -0.50 -12.68 -17.51
CA MET A 1 -0.90 -11.27 -17.71
C MET A 1 0.34 -10.39 -17.64
N LYS A 2 0.44 -9.36 -18.48
CA LYS A 2 1.53 -8.37 -18.49
C LYS A 2 0.96 -6.98 -18.19
N LEU A 3 1.75 -6.12 -17.56
CA LEU A 3 1.40 -4.73 -17.29
C LEU A 3 2.20 -3.80 -18.20
N ASP A 4 1.61 -2.69 -18.63
CA ASP A 4 2.36 -1.58 -19.21
C ASP A 4 3.06 -0.73 -18.13
N SER A 5 3.76 0.34 -18.55
CA SER A 5 4.46 1.25 -17.65
C SER A 5 3.55 1.99 -16.66
N ASN A 6 2.25 2.06 -16.92
CA ASN A 6 1.25 2.68 -16.05
C ASN A 6 0.50 1.65 -15.19
N GLY A 7 0.93 0.38 -15.21
CA GLY A 7 0.28 -0.71 -14.49
C GLY A 7 -0.99 -1.23 -15.16
N LYS A 8 -1.30 -0.82 -16.40
CA LYS A 8 -2.49 -1.30 -17.12
C LYS A 8 -2.27 -2.75 -17.54
N PRO A 9 -3.17 -3.68 -17.16
CA PRO A 9 -3.05 -5.05 -17.62
C PRO A 9 -3.44 -5.20 -19.08
N ASN A 10 -2.71 -6.07 -19.79
CA ASN A 10 -3.01 -6.44 -21.18
C ASN A 10 -4.29 -7.27 -21.34
N TYR A 11 -4.85 -7.78 -20.24
CA TYR A 11 -6.13 -8.46 -20.18
C TYR A 11 -6.91 -8.00 -18.95
N MET A 12 -8.18 -7.66 -19.12
CA MET A 12 -9.08 -7.24 -18.03
C MET A 12 -10.28 -8.18 -17.98
N ASN A 13 -10.45 -8.89 -16.87
CA ASN A 13 -11.67 -9.66 -16.62
C ASN A 13 -12.88 -8.71 -16.39
N THR A 14 -14.08 -9.28 -16.29
CA THR A 14 -15.33 -8.51 -16.14
C THR A 14 -15.28 -7.55 -14.94
N THR A 15 -14.84 -8.03 -13.77
CA THR A 15 -14.72 -7.21 -12.56
C THR A 15 -13.73 -6.06 -12.73
N TYR A 16 -12.59 -6.30 -13.36
CA TYR A 16 -11.58 -5.26 -13.59
C TYR A 16 -12.06 -4.19 -14.57
N LYS A 17 -12.85 -4.56 -15.59
CA LYS A 17 -13.52 -3.60 -16.48
C LYS A 17 -14.52 -2.72 -15.72
N GLN A 18 -15.33 -3.32 -14.84
CA GLN A 18 -16.26 -2.57 -13.97
C GLN A 18 -15.52 -1.59 -13.06
N MET A 19 -14.43 -2.02 -12.41
CA MET A 19 -13.60 -1.13 -11.59
C MET A 19 -12.95 -0.01 -12.41
N THR A 20 -12.52 -0.29 -13.64
CA THR A 20 -11.97 0.72 -14.55
C THR A 20 -13.00 1.80 -14.92
N ALA A 21 -14.27 1.42 -15.10
CA ALA A 21 -15.35 2.38 -15.31
C ALA A 21 -15.63 3.20 -14.04
N ALA A 22 -15.63 2.55 -12.87
CA ALA A 22 -15.91 3.18 -11.58
C ALA A 22 -14.77 4.06 -11.03
N ARG A 23 -13.53 3.91 -11.53
CA ARG A 23 -12.33 4.57 -10.97
C ARG A 23 -12.42 6.09 -10.82
N LYS A 24 -13.27 6.75 -11.62
CA LYS A 24 -13.51 8.21 -11.51
C LYS A 24 -14.15 8.61 -10.18
N ALA A 25 -14.87 7.69 -9.52
CA ALA A 25 -15.44 7.91 -8.19
C ALA A 25 -14.38 7.96 -7.08
N TYR A 26 -13.17 7.44 -7.32
CA TYR A 26 -12.08 7.52 -6.35
C TYR A 26 -11.72 9.00 -6.05
N PRO A 27 -11.66 9.43 -4.79
CA PRO A 27 -11.51 10.84 -4.45
C PRO A 27 -10.13 11.38 -4.84
N LYS A 28 -10.11 12.40 -5.69
CA LYS A 28 -8.88 12.94 -6.26
C LYS A 28 -8.04 13.64 -5.18
N GLY A 29 -6.80 13.20 -5.00
CA GLY A 29 -5.80 13.82 -4.13
C GLY A 29 -6.02 13.60 -2.63
N GLN A 30 -6.99 12.77 -2.22
CA GLN A 30 -7.36 12.64 -0.81
C GLN A 30 -6.81 11.37 -0.16
N VAL A 31 -6.77 10.26 -0.89
CA VAL A 31 -6.42 8.95 -0.33
C VAL A 31 -4.99 8.58 -0.66
N ALA A 32 -4.19 8.29 0.37
CA ALA A 32 -2.90 7.63 0.21
C ALA A 32 -3.11 6.12 0.07
N VAL A 33 -2.34 5.45 -0.77
CA VAL A 33 -2.43 4.01 -1.02
C VAL A 33 -1.08 3.33 -0.79
N LEU A 34 -1.08 2.29 0.02
CA LEU A 34 0.02 1.33 0.14
C LEU A 34 -0.46 -0.03 -0.38
N ASN A 35 0.12 -0.49 -1.49
CA ASN A 35 -0.18 -1.79 -2.09
C ASN A 35 0.90 -2.81 -1.69
N ILE A 36 0.53 -3.76 -0.83
CA ILE A 36 1.43 -4.78 -0.30
C ILE A 36 1.15 -6.10 -1.02
N TYR A 37 2.19 -6.76 -1.52
CA TYR A 37 2.06 -8.08 -2.15
C TYR A 37 3.29 -8.94 -1.90
N GLY A 38 3.11 -10.25 -1.94
CA GLY A 38 4.15 -11.23 -1.70
C GLY A 38 4.75 -11.81 -2.98
N ASP A 39 6.01 -12.23 -2.90
CA ASP A 39 6.71 -12.97 -3.93
C ASP A 39 7.51 -14.11 -3.27
N ILE A 40 6.96 -15.33 -3.32
CA ILE A 40 7.65 -16.54 -2.84
C ILE A 40 8.64 -17.09 -3.88
N GLY A 41 8.82 -16.38 -5.00
CA GLY A 41 9.44 -16.86 -6.23
C GLY A 41 8.43 -16.82 -7.39
N ASN A 42 8.95 -16.72 -8.61
CA ASN A 42 8.14 -16.74 -9.84
C ASN A 42 7.04 -15.66 -9.92
N HIS A 43 7.20 -14.53 -9.23
CA HIS A 43 6.28 -13.39 -9.30
C HIS A 43 4.86 -13.71 -8.81
N THR A 44 4.75 -14.45 -7.72
CA THR A 44 3.48 -14.78 -7.07
C THR A 44 3.66 -14.98 -5.57
N ASP A 45 2.59 -14.78 -4.80
CA ASP A 45 2.49 -15.19 -3.39
C ASP A 45 2.02 -16.66 -3.23
N GLY A 46 1.87 -17.40 -4.33
CA GLY A 46 1.35 -18.77 -4.39
C GLY A 46 -0.15 -18.88 -4.65
N ARG A 47 -0.90 -17.77 -4.66
CA ARG A 47 -2.32 -17.72 -5.07
C ARG A 47 -2.61 -16.60 -6.07
N VAL A 48 -2.00 -15.45 -5.85
CA VAL A 48 -2.17 -14.23 -6.65
C VAL A 48 -0.84 -13.91 -7.32
N THR A 49 -0.89 -13.57 -8.60
CA THR A 49 0.31 -13.13 -9.34
C THR A 49 0.62 -11.68 -8.99
N ASN A 50 1.91 -11.32 -8.96
CA ASN A 50 2.32 -9.94 -8.70
C ASN A 50 1.76 -8.98 -9.75
N ALA A 51 1.63 -9.42 -11.01
CA ALA A 51 0.97 -8.63 -12.05
C ALA A 51 -0.49 -8.30 -11.69
N SER A 52 -1.23 -9.26 -11.09
CA SER A 52 -2.58 -9.02 -10.60
C SER A 52 -2.59 -7.99 -9.47
N SER A 53 -1.76 -8.16 -8.45
CA SER A 53 -1.70 -7.21 -7.33
C SER A 53 -1.29 -5.80 -7.77
N ARG A 54 -0.30 -5.69 -8.66
CA ARG A 54 0.23 -4.41 -9.16
C ARG A 54 -0.71 -3.69 -10.13
N SER A 55 -1.66 -4.41 -10.74
CA SER A 55 -2.65 -3.79 -11.64
C SER A 55 -3.50 -2.71 -10.95
N LEU A 56 -3.62 -2.76 -9.61
CA LEU A 56 -4.27 -1.71 -8.81
C LEU A 56 -3.76 -0.30 -9.15
N GLN A 57 -2.48 -0.14 -9.50
CA GLN A 57 -1.89 1.15 -9.91
C GLN A 57 -2.72 1.84 -11.00
N TYR A 58 -3.15 1.11 -12.02
CA TYR A 58 -3.93 1.66 -13.13
C TYR A 58 -5.32 2.15 -12.73
N LEU A 59 -5.87 1.58 -11.66
CA LEU A 59 -7.18 1.94 -11.14
C LEU A 59 -7.10 3.20 -10.27
N VAL A 60 -6.06 3.35 -9.43
CA VAL A 60 -6.07 4.38 -8.37
C VAL A 60 -4.98 5.43 -8.47
N ALA A 61 -3.81 5.14 -9.05
CA ALA A 61 -2.61 5.97 -8.87
C ALA A 61 -2.74 7.39 -9.45
N SER A 62 -3.45 7.56 -10.58
CA SER A 62 -3.65 8.89 -11.19
C SER A 62 -4.58 9.81 -10.39
N ARG A 63 -5.28 9.28 -9.38
CA ARG A 63 -6.22 10.01 -8.53
C ARG A 63 -5.82 9.97 -7.05
N ALA A 64 -5.01 9.03 -6.62
CA ALA A 64 -4.54 8.94 -5.25
C ALA A 64 -3.69 10.16 -4.86
N LYS A 65 -3.69 10.50 -3.57
CA LYS A 65 -2.74 11.45 -2.98
C LYS A 65 -1.30 10.95 -3.13
N SER A 66 -1.11 9.65 -2.94
CA SER A 66 0.14 8.94 -3.14
C SER A 66 -0.15 7.46 -3.38
N TYR A 67 0.70 6.79 -4.15
CA TYR A 67 0.63 5.35 -4.36
C TYR A 67 2.04 4.77 -4.18
N THR A 68 2.19 3.85 -3.24
CA THR A 68 3.44 3.15 -2.97
C THR A 68 3.22 1.64 -2.97
N GLU A 69 4.20 0.91 -3.49
CA GLU A 69 4.20 -0.55 -3.47
C GLU A 69 5.19 -1.08 -2.45
N LEU A 70 4.83 -2.16 -1.77
CA LEU A 70 5.74 -2.95 -0.95
C LEU A 70 5.68 -4.41 -1.40
N LYS A 71 6.75 -4.87 -2.04
CA LYS A 71 6.95 -6.29 -2.33
C LYS A 71 7.65 -6.96 -1.14
N VAL A 72 6.99 -7.95 -0.55
CA VAL A 72 7.58 -8.85 0.46
C VAL A 72 8.12 -10.07 -0.28
N THR A 73 9.31 -10.56 0.05
CA THR A 73 9.94 -11.68 -0.66
C THR A 73 10.27 -12.86 0.26
N GLY A 74 10.43 -14.04 -0.33
CA GLY A 74 10.86 -15.26 0.37
C GLY A 74 9.70 -16.07 0.93
N LYS A 75 10.00 -17.15 1.69
CA LYS A 75 9.00 -18.14 2.14
C LYS A 75 7.87 -17.56 3.01
N ASN A 76 8.10 -16.40 3.64
CA ASN A 76 7.11 -15.71 4.46
C ASN A 76 6.29 -14.67 3.68
N ALA A 77 6.51 -14.56 2.37
CA ALA A 77 5.69 -13.78 1.45
C ALA A 77 4.53 -14.59 0.85
N GLN A 78 4.29 -15.82 1.34
CA GLN A 78 3.17 -16.64 0.89
C GLN A 78 1.84 -15.96 1.25
N HIS A 79 0.83 -16.13 0.40
CA HIS A 79 -0.46 -15.46 0.49
C HIS A 79 -1.05 -15.34 1.91
N SER A 80 -1.18 -16.47 2.62
CA SER A 80 -1.74 -16.48 3.99
C SER A 80 -0.76 -15.91 5.01
N LYS A 81 0.55 -16.06 4.78
CA LYS A 81 1.59 -15.54 5.66
C LYS A 81 1.76 -14.03 5.60
N LEU A 82 1.29 -13.35 4.54
CA LEU A 82 1.30 -11.89 4.49
C LEU A 82 0.47 -11.26 5.64
N HIS A 83 -0.51 -11.97 6.18
CA HIS A 83 -1.30 -11.53 7.35
C HIS A 83 -0.61 -11.78 8.70
N ASP A 84 0.48 -12.55 8.72
CA ASP A 84 1.30 -12.83 9.91
C ASP A 84 2.78 -12.61 9.55
N ASN A 85 3.08 -11.36 9.20
CA ASN A 85 4.40 -10.96 8.73
C ASN A 85 4.82 -9.64 9.36
N LYS A 86 5.85 -9.69 10.21
CA LYS A 86 6.38 -8.52 10.93
C LYS A 86 6.74 -7.34 10.02
N GLN A 87 7.22 -7.59 8.80
CA GLN A 87 7.54 -6.52 7.85
C GLN A 87 6.25 -5.84 7.35
N VAL A 88 5.20 -6.63 7.08
CA VAL A 88 3.87 -6.11 6.71
C VAL A 88 3.29 -5.29 7.85
N ASP A 89 3.33 -5.81 9.07
CA ASP A 89 2.81 -5.12 10.27
C ASP A 89 3.52 -3.77 10.48
N GLN A 90 4.85 -3.76 10.41
CA GLN A 90 5.62 -2.52 10.55
C GLN A 90 5.31 -1.52 9.44
N ALA A 91 5.14 -1.98 8.19
CA ALA A 91 4.80 -1.13 7.07
C ALA A 91 3.40 -0.53 7.21
N LEU A 92 2.42 -1.33 7.62
CA LEU A 92 1.07 -0.87 7.93
C LEU A 92 1.07 0.14 9.07
N ILE A 93 1.81 -0.16 10.15
CA ILE A 93 1.87 0.72 11.31
C ILE A 93 2.41 2.10 10.92
N LYS A 94 3.51 2.10 10.17
CA LYS A 94 4.11 3.30 9.62
C LYS A 94 3.14 4.04 8.69
N PHE A 95 2.50 3.34 7.77
CA PHE A 95 1.61 3.96 6.78
C PHE A 95 0.37 4.60 7.42
N LEU A 96 -0.25 3.93 8.38
CA LEU A 96 -1.50 4.37 9.01
C LEU A 96 -1.27 5.40 10.13
N TRP A 97 -0.26 5.20 10.98
CA TRP A 97 -0.10 5.98 12.22
C TRP A 97 1.14 6.88 12.26
N GLN A 98 2.16 6.71 11.41
CA GLN A 98 3.26 7.68 11.35
C GLN A 98 2.88 8.90 10.49
N ARG A 99 2.01 9.75 11.03
CA ARG A 99 2.00 11.17 10.65
C ARG A 99 3.18 11.86 11.35
N ARG A 100 3.99 12.57 10.55
CA ARG A 100 4.97 13.57 11.00
C ARG A 100 4.38 14.44 12.14
N ASN A 101 5.11 14.58 13.24
CA ASN A 101 4.97 15.59 14.31
C ASN A 101 3.88 15.43 15.40
N LEU A 102 3.92 14.37 16.21
CA LEU A 102 3.29 14.41 17.56
C LEU A 102 4.28 14.27 18.74
N ILE A 103 5.58 14.06 18.49
CA ILE A 103 6.60 13.97 19.56
C ILE A 103 7.33 15.30 19.81
N LYS A 104 7.07 16.37 19.04
CA LYS A 104 7.70 17.68 19.28
C LYS A 104 7.01 18.55 20.35
N HIS A 105 5.84 18.17 20.88
CA HIS A 105 5.07 19.01 21.83
C HIS A 105 4.94 18.49 23.26
N HIS A 106 5.70 17.46 23.66
CA HIS A 106 5.67 16.97 25.06
C HIS A 106 6.99 17.10 25.83
N LYS A 107 7.96 17.86 25.30
CA LYS A 107 9.21 18.20 26.04
C LYS A 107 9.37 19.69 26.40
N THR A 108 8.32 20.51 26.28
CA THR A 108 8.44 21.96 26.54
C THR A 108 7.51 22.50 27.62
N ASN A 109 7.06 21.67 28.57
CA ASN A 109 6.24 22.16 29.68
C ASN A 109 6.48 21.49 31.04
N LEU A 110 7.68 20.93 31.27
CA LEU A 110 8.06 20.37 32.59
C LEU A 110 9.24 21.10 33.27
N LEU A 111 9.77 22.17 32.68
CA LEU A 111 10.87 22.96 33.26
C LEU A 111 10.47 24.40 33.67
N SER A 112 9.22 24.81 33.43
CA SER A 112 8.70 26.12 33.87
C SER A 112 7.93 26.08 35.19
N ARG A 113 7.82 24.92 35.85
CA ARG A 113 7.07 24.76 37.12
C ARG A 113 7.92 24.35 38.34
N VAL A 114 9.25 24.47 38.25
CA VAL A 114 10.17 24.22 39.39
C VAL A 114 11.00 25.48 39.74
N LYS A 115 10.61 26.65 39.23
CA LYS A 115 11.17 27.94 39.65
C LYS A 115 10.06 28.98 39.82
N ALA A 116 9.27 28.80 40.88
CA ALA A 116 8.50 29.85 41.54
C ALA A 116 8.47 29.50 43.03
#